data_AF-A0A3N5VCP3-F1
#
_entry.id   AF-A0A3N5VCP3-F1
#
_cell.length_a   1.000
_cell.length_b   1.000
_cell.length_c   1.000
_cell.angle_alpha   90.00
_cell.angle_beta   90.00
_cell.angle_gamma   90.00
#
_symmetry.space_group_name_H-M   'P 1'
#
loop_
_entity.id
_entity.type
_entity.pdbx_description
1 polymer ?
#
loop_
_entity_poly.entity_id
_entity_poly.type
_entity_poly.pdbx_seq_one_letter_code
_entity_poly.pdbx_strand_id
1 'polypeptide(L)'
;DRIAEDEEDCFRIIREFLDYMPSNNRDLPPRRDVPKESGKQMDSILTILPEKRTRSYDMYRIIRTIVDGGTLFDLKPFFGKTIITCLARIDGSVVGIIANQPIVNGGAMGIDALEKMTSFLCLCDSFNIPLLFLHDTPGFITGKDAELRKVGAKVTVALEALAQVTVQKISIIIRKTYGQAMFNMCGPTAGPDFIVAWPTAEIGFLEPEIAADVAYGALAEEKRKSLIEQMVKEGDPYPLAEQYYIQDIIDPRETRNYLIRVINLIRNSETKGMGNHLLANWPTKF
;
A
#
# COMPACT_ATOMS: atom_id res chain seq x y z
N ASP A 1 0.63 -0.45 19.91
CA ASP A 1 0.17 -0.81 18.54
C ASP A 1 -0.93 -1.85 18.49
N ARG A 2 -0.90 -2.87 19.34
CA ARG A 2 -1.98 -3.84 19.52
C ARG A 2 -2.59 -3.68 20.91
N ILE A 3 -3.85 -4.07 21.05
CA ILE A 3 -4.57 -4.13 22.33
C ILE A 3 -4.64 -5.61 22.69
N ALA A 4 -4.25 -5.96 23.92
CA ALA A 4 -4.38 -7.31 24.46
C ALA A 4 -5.56 -7.36 25.43
N GLU A 5 -6.27 -8.48 25.48
CA GLU A 5 -7.39 -8.67 26.41
C GLU A 5 -6.91 -8.92 27.84
N ASP A 6 -5.81 -9.67 27.97
CA ASP A 6 -5.15 -9.99 29.23
C ASP A 6 -3.63 -10.14 29.06
N GLU A 7 -2.95 -10.58 30.13
CA GLU A 7 -1.50 -10.77 30.14
C GLU A 7 -1.04 -11.92 29.22
N GLU A 8 -1.81 -13.01 29.15
CA GLU A 8 -1.45 -14.17 28.34
C GLU A 8 -1.53 -13.83 26.84
N ASP A 9 -2.58 -13.11 26.46
CA ASP A 9 -2.75 -12.56 25.12
C ASP A 9 -1.65 -11.54 24.78
N CYS A 10 -1.25 -10.70 25.75
CA CYS A 10 -0.13 -9.78 25.57
C CYS A 10 1.18 -10.52 25.22
N PHE A 11 1.52 -11.57 25.98
CA PHE A 11 2.71 -12.38 25.69
C PHE A 11 2.60 -13.12 24.36
N ARG A 12 1.40 -13.57 23.96
CA ARG A 12 1.16 -14.17 22.65
C ARG A 12 1.43 -13.17 21.53
N ILE A 13 0.91 -11.95 21.63
CA ILE A 13 1.14 -10.86 20.66
C ILE A 13 2.62 -10.50 20.57
N ILE A 14 3.34 -10.44 21.70
CA ILE A 14 4.79 -10.16 21.72
C ILE A 14 5.55 -11.26 20.97
N ARG A 15 5.27 -12.55 21.26
CA ARG A 15 5.91 -13.67 20.58
C ARG A 15 5.63 -13.65 19.08
N GLU A 16 4.38 -13.37 18.70
CA GLU A 16 3.97 -13.26 17.30
C GLU A 16 4.72 -12.13 16.60
N PHE A 17 4.80 -10.94 17.19
CA PHE A 17 5.56 -9.82 16.65
C PHE A 17 7.05 -10.16 16.47
N LEU A 18 7.69 -10.70 17.52
CA LEU A 18 9.11 -11.07 17.49
C LEU A 18 9.41 -12.15 16.45
N ASP A 19 8.44 -12.99 16.08
CA ASP A 19 8.61 -13.94 14.98
C ASP A 19 8.85 -13.23 13.63
N TYR A 20 8.29 -12.05 13.41
CA TYR A 20 8.51 -11.27 12.18
C TYR A 20 9.82 -10.48 12.20
N MET A 21 10.42 -10.24 13.36
CA MET A 21 11.55 -9.33 13.51
C MET A 21 12.90 -10.07 13.47
N PRO A 22 13.95 -9.46 12.87
CA PRO A 22 15.31 -9.93 13.08
C PRO A 22 15.78 -9.64 14.52
N SER A 23 16.85 -10.29 14.97
CA SER A 23 17.42 -10.06 16.30
C SER A 23 18.00 -8.65 16.47
N ASN A 24 18.43 -8.02 15.37
CA ASN A 24 18.93 -6.64 15.32
C ASN A 24 18.89 -6.12 13.86
N ASN A 25 19.28 -4.87 13.64
CA ASN A 25 19.24 -4.22 12.32
C ASN A 25 20.33 -4.69 11.34
N ARG A 26 21.31 -5.49 11.75
CA ARG A 26 22.32 -6.07 10.86
C ARG A 26 21.91 -7.42 10.30
N ASP A 27 20.81 -7.98 10.81
CA ASP A 27 20.26 -9.24 10.37
C ASP A 27 19.04 -9.01 9.48
N LEU A 28 18.82 -9.95 8.58
CA LEU A 28 17.61 -9.99 7.76
C LEU A 28 16.46 -10.62 8.57
N PRO A 29 15.21 -10.20 8.33
CA PRO A 29 14.04 -10.82 8.95
C PRO A 29 14.01 -12.35 8.73
N PRO A 30 13.65 -13.15 9.74
CA PRO A 30 13.75 -14.60 9.68
C PRO A 30 12.78 -15.17 8.64
N ARG A 31 13.23 -16.21 7.92
CA ARG A 31 12.35 -17.00 7.05
C ARG A 31 11.64 -18.09 7.85
N ARG A 32 10.43 -18.45 7.42
CA ARG A 32 9.65 -19.58 7.95
C ARG A 32 9.16 -20.48 6.83
N ASP A 33 8.74 -21.69 7.18
CA ASP A 33 8.14 -22.63 6.22
C ASP A 33 6.83 -22.08 5.68
N VAL A 34 6.57 -22.35 4.40
CA VAL A 34 5.36 -21.90 3.71
C VAL A 34 4.19 -22.84 4.03
N PRO A 35 3.09 -22.36 4.62
CA PRO A 35 1.89 -23.17 4.84
C PRO A 35 1.34 -23.73 3.52
N LYS A 36 0.89 -24.99 3.51
CA LYS A 36 0.41 -25.70 2.30
C LYS A 36 -0.73 -25.00 1.56
N GLU A 37 -1.54 -24.22 2.26
CA GLU A 37 -2.72 -23.53 1.68
C GLU A 37 -2.37 -22.16 1.08
N SER A 38 -1.11 -21.71 1.18
CA SER A 38 -0.69 -20.39 0.71
C SER A 38 -0.89 -20.24 -0.80
N GLY A 39 -1.57 -19.17 -1.22
CA GLY A 39 -1.84 -18.88 -2.63
C GLY A 39 -3.01 -19.64 -3.27
N LYS A 40 -3.63 -20.61 -2.59
CA LYS A 40 -4.77 -21.35 -3.16
C LYS A 40 -6.01 -20.50 -3.46
N GLN A 41 -6.11 -19.32 -2.83
CA GLN A 41 -7.22 -18.39 -3.05
C GLN A 41 -6.95 -17.37 -4.16
N MET A 42 -5.78 -17.39 -4.81
CA MET A 42 -5.43 -16.42 -5.86
C MET A 42 -6.44 -16.41 -7.02
N ASP A 43 -6.97 -17.56 -7.42
CA ASP A 43 -7.99 -17.63 -8.49
C ASP A 43 -9.29 -16.88 -8.15
N SER A 44 -9.60 -16.76 -6.85
CA SER A 44 -10.79 -16.08 -6.37
C SER A 44 -10.61 -14.57 -6.19
N ILE A 45 -9.38 -14.04 -6.38
CA ILE A 45 -9.05 -12.65 -6.09
C ILE A 45 -9.91 -11.64 -6.87
N LEU A 46 -10.28 -12.01 -8.10
CA LEU A 46 -11.14 -11.20 -8.99
C LEU A 46 -12.56 -11.01 -8.43
N THR A 47 -13.03 -11.92 -7.57
CA THR A 47 -14.38 -11.83 -6.96
C THR A 47 -14.45 -10.80 -5.81
N ILE A 48 -13.29 -10.31 -5.35
CA ILE A 48 -13.20 -9.37 -4.24
C ILE A 48 -13.37 -7.93 -4.74
N LEU A 49 -12.83 -7.63 -5.93
CA LEU A 49 -12.89 -6.31 -6.52
C LEU A 49 -14.26 -6.09 -7.19
N PRO A 50 -15.05 -5.08 -6.77
CA PRO A 50 -16.34 -4.81 -7.40
C PRO A 50 -16.17 -4.22 -8.80
N GLU A 51 -17.00 -4.65 -9.76
CA GLU A 51 -17.04 -4.08 -11.12
C GLU A 51 -17.35 -2.57 -11.09
N LYS A 52 -18.26 -2.13 -10.22
CA LYS A 52 -18.62 -0.72 -10.09
C LYS A 52 -17.55 0.04 -9.31
N ARG A 53 -16.89 1.01 -9.95
CA ARG A 53 -15.82 1.83 -9.35
C ARG A 53 -16.20 2.58 -8.07
N THR A 54 -17.48 2.91 -7.88
CA THR A 54 -17.95 3.62 -6.67
C THR A 54 -18.22 2.68 -5.49
N ARG A 55 -18.18 1.35 -5.70
CA ARG A 55 -18.38 0.37 -4.64
C ARG A 55 -17.05 0.06 -3.95
N SER A 56 -17.08 0.08 -2.62
CA SER A 56 -15.95 -0.30 -1.78
C SER A 56 -15.87 -1.82 -1.57
N TYR A 57 -14.70 -2.26 -1.12
CA TYR A 57 -14.44 -3.64 -0.68
C TYR A 57 -13.44 -3.61 0.47
N ASP A 58 -13.25 -4.76 1.11
CA ASP A 58 -12.28 -4.93 2.18
C ASP A 58 -10.93 -5.39 1.63
N MET A 59 -9.91 -4.51 1.72
CA MET A 59 -8.56 -4.79 1.27
C MET A 59 -7.89 -5.94 2.02
N TYR A 60 -8.32 -6.26 3.26
CA TYR A 60 -7.81 -7.46 3.95
C TYR A 60 -8.10 -8.74 3.19
N ARG A 61 -9.22 -8.80 2.45
CA ARG A 61 -9.55 -9.97 1.63
C ARG A 61 -8.50 -10.17 0.53
N ILE A 62 -8.06 -9.10 -0.13
CA ILE A 62 -6.97 -9.15 -1.12
C ILE A 62 -5.67 -9.60 -0.45
N ILE A 63 -5.26 -8.94 0.63
CA ILE A 63 -4.01 -9.25 1.34
C ILE A 63 -3.96 -10.73 1.73
N ARG A 64 -5.05 -11.28 2.29
CA ARG A 64 -5.14 -12.68 2.72
C ARG A 64 -4.99 -13.69 1.58
N THR A 65 -5.36 -13.35 0.34
CA THR A 65 -5.09 -14.22 -0.81
C THR A 65 -3.61 -14.26 -1.19
N ILE A 66 -2.90 -13.14 -0.98
CA ILE A 66 -1.52 -12.94 -1.39
C ILE A 66 -0.54 -13.54 -0.37
N VAL A 67 -0.79 -13.42 0.93
CA VAL A 67 0.16 -13.79 1.98
C VAL A 67 0.08 -15.26 2.38
N ASP A 68 1.17 -15.76 2.96
CA ASP A 68 1.30 -17.14 3.43
C ASP A 68 0.23 -17.50 4.46
N GLY A 69 -0.51 -18.59 4.19
CA GLY A 69 -1.62 -19.06 5.03
C GLY A 69 -2.77 -18.06 5.24
N GLY A 70 -2.78 -16.92 4.55
CA GLY A 70 -3.70 -15.81 4.84
C GLY A 70 -3.45 -15.15 6.21
N THR A 71 -2.27 -15.35 6.80
CA THR A 71 -1.88 -14.82 8.11
C THR A 71 -1.16 -13.48 7.98
N LEU A 72 -1.54 -12.53 8.83
CA LEU A 72 -0.95 -11.20 8.90
C LEU A 72 -0.98 -10.71 10.35
N PHE A 73 0.01 -9.89 10.71
CA PHE A 73 0.13 -9.23 11.99
C PHE A 73 -0.14 -7.74 11.84
N ASP A 74 -1.33 -7.29 12.24
CA ASP A 74 -1.71 -5.88 12.14
C ASP A 74 -0.98 -5.00 13.15
N LEU A 75 -0.55 -3.83 12.69
CA LEU A 75 -0.05 -2.76 13.52
C LEU A 75 -1.05 -1.61 13.51
N LYS A 76 -1.46 -1.15 14.70
CA LYS A 76 -2.42 -0.05 14.88
C LYS A 76 -3.74 -0.26 14.10
N PRO A 77 -4.42 -1.41 14.20
CA PRO A 77 -5.63 -1.69 13.41
C PRO A 77 -6.79 -0.72 13.70
N PHE A 78 -6.81 -0.08 14.87
CA PHE A 78 -7.87 0.84 15.28
C PHE A 78 -7.56 2.33 15.06
N PHE A 79 -6.36 2.67 14.57
CA PHE A 79 -5.92 4.05 14.31
C PHE A 79 -5.63 4.23 12.82
N GLY A 80 -5.93 5.41 12.26
CA GLY A 80 -5.68 5.70 10.84
C GLY A 80 -6.30 4.65 9.88
N LYS A 81 -7.55 4.24 10.13
CA LYS A 81 -8.19 3.04 9.52
C LYS A 81 -8.32 3.06 7.99
N THR A 82 -8.07 4.19 7.33
CA THR A 82 -8.06 4.29 5.86
C THR A 82 -6.79 3.69 5.24
N ILE A 83 -5.76 3.44 6.05
CA ILE A 83 -4.55 2.69 5.70
C ILE A 83 -4.39 1.49 6.63
N ILE A 84 -4.11 0.33 6.04
CA ILE A 84 -3.66 -0.89 6.69
C ILE A 84 -2.13 -0.85 6.75
N THR A 85 -1.58 -1.19 7.92
CA THR A 85 -0.15 -1.47 8.09
C THR A 85 -0.04 -2.82 8.79
N CYS A 86 0.56 -3.82 8.15
CA CYS A 86 0.73 -5.14 8.74
C CYS A 86 2.02 -5.81 8.30
N LEU A 87 2.53 -6.71 9.13
CA LEU A 87 3.61 -7.61 8.77
C LEU A 87 3.01 -8.94 8.29
N ALA A 88 3.58 -9.53 7.25
CA ALA A 88 3.14 -10.82 6.74
C ALA A 88 4.33 -11.60 6.17
N ARG A 89 4.06 -12.79 5.63
CA ARG A 89 5.05 -13.55 4.85
C ARG A 89 4.54 -13.83 3.45
N ILE A 90 5.46 -13.84 2.51
CA ILE A 90 5.24 -14.33 1.15
C ILE A 90 6.42 -15.25 0.83
N ASP A 91 6.13 -16.52 0.58
CA ASP A 91 7.14 -17.57 0.37
C ASP A 91 8.16 -17.64 1.50
N GLY A 92 7.66 -17.56 2.73
CA GLY A 92 8.42 -17.63 3.97
C GLY A 92 9.18 -16.35 4.29
N SER A 93 9.25 -15.36 3.39
CA SER A 93 9.97 -14.11 3.59
C SER A 93 9.06 -13.03 4.17
N VAL A 94 9.57 -12.29 5.16
CA VAL A 94 8.84 -11.19 5.81
C VAL A 94 8.65 -10.03 4.86
N VAL A 95 7.44 -9.47 4.82
CA VAL A 95 7.09 -8.25 4.10
C VAL A 95 6.28 -7.32 5.00
N GLY A 96 6.53 -6.02 4.90
CA GLY A 96 5.70 -4.98 5.50
C GLY A 96 4.71 -4.44 4.48
N ILE A 97 3.42 -4.51 4.76
CA ILE A 97 2.37 -4.12 3.82
C ILE A 97 1.75 -2.79 4.26
N ILE A 98 1.70 -1.83 3.33
CA ILE A 98 0.93 -0.59 3.42
C ILE A 98 -0.16 -0.66 2.36
N ALA A 99 -1.43 -0.62 2.76
CA ALA A 99 -2.53 -0.76 1.81
C ALA A 99 -3.66 0.21 2.11
N ASN A 100 -4.24 0.82 1.07
CA ASN A 100 -5.47 1.61 1.25
C ASN A 100 -6.65 0.69 1.60
N GLN A 101 -7.58 1.17 2.43
CA GLN A 101 -8.77 0.43 2.84
C GLN A 101 -10.05 1.10 2.29
N PRO A 102 -10.55 0.69 1.10
CA PRO A 102 -11.67 1.35 0.44
C PRO A 102 -12.97 1.34 1.25
N ILE A 103 -13.21 0.35 2.12
CA ILE A 103 -14.42 0.30 2.95
C ILE A 103 -14.45 1.41 4.01
N VAL A 104 -13.31 2.06 4.30
CA VAL A 104 -13.21 3.18 5.23
C VAL A 104 -12.94 4.46 4.43
N ASN A 105 -13.90 5.38 4.40
CA ASN A 105 -13.81 6.67 3.67
C ASN A 105 -13.32 6.55 2.22
N GLY A 106 -13.68 5.46 1.52
CA GLY A 106 -13.26 5.23 0.14
C GLY A 106 -11.76 5.01 -0.04
N GLY A 107 -10.99 4.81 1.04
CA GLY A 107 -9.53 4.70 1.01
C GLY A 107 -8.80 6.05 1.05
N ALA A 108 -9.52 7.17 1.20
CA ALA A 108 -8.90 8.50 1.28
C ALA A 108 -8.01 8.62 2.52
N MET A 109 -6.75 9.01 2.32
CA MET A 109 -5.78 9.10 3.42
C MET A 109 -6.05 10.32 4.30
N GLY A 110 -6.14 10.10 5.61
CA GLY A 110 -6.22 11.17 6.61
C GLY A 110 -4.88 11.40 7.31
N ILE A 111 -4.84 12.39 8.19
CA ILE A 111 -3.65 12.72 9.00
C ILE A 111 -3.18 11.52 9.83
N ASP A 112 -4.10 10.88 10.54
CA ASP A 112 -3.79 9.71 11.39
C ASP A 112 -3.26 8.54 10.55
N ALA A 113 -3.74 8.39 9.32
CA ALA A 113 -3.27 7.36 8.39
C ALA A 113 -1.84 7.66 7.90
N LEU A 114 -1.52 8.93 7.63
CA LEU A 114 -0.18 9.37 7.27
C LEU A 114 0.81 9.16 8.43
N GLU A 115 0.44 9.53 9.66
CA GLU A 115 1.28 9.30 10.84
C GLU A 115 1.52 7.82 11.10
N LYS A 116 0.47 7.01 10.98
CA LYS A 116 0.55 5.55 11.05
C LYS A 116 1.50 4.99 9.99
N MET A 117 1.36 5.43 8.75
CA MET A 117 2.20 5.03 7.64
C MET A 117 3.67 5.40 7.88
N THR A 118 3.95 6.65 8.23
CA THR A 118 5.33 7.12 8.52
C THR A 118 5.98 6.30 9.63
N SER A 119 5.28 6.03 10.73
CA SER A 119 5.80 5.18 11.81
C SER A 119 6.13 3.76 11.32
N PHE A 120 5.34 3.22 10.38
CA PHE A 120 5.55 1.89 9.83
C PHE A 120 6.70 1.84 8.80
N LEU A 121 6.87 2.91 8.00
CA LEU A 121 8.04 3.08 7.13
C LEU A 121 9.33 3.03 7.95
N CYS A 122 9.40 3.78 9.06
CA CYS A 122 10.56 3.78 9.95
C CYS A 122 10.84 2.40 10.54
N LEU A 123 9.80 1.67 10.97
CA LEU A 123 9.94 0.31 11.49
C LEU A 123 10.54 -0.63 10.44
N CYS A 124 9.97 -0.64 9.23
CA CYS A 124 10.40 -1.57 8.19
C CYS A 124 11.81 -1.25 7.70
N ASP A 125 12.12 0.03 7.46
CA ASP A 125 13.46 0.46 7.04
C ASP A 125 14.52 0.16 8.11
N SER A 126 14.20 0.34 9.40
CA SER A 126 15.15 0.07 10.50
C SER A 126 15.54 -1.39 10.65
N PHE A 127 14.73 -2.33 10.14
CA PHE A 127 14.90 -3.77 10.37
C PHE A 127 14.94 -4.60 9.08
N ASN A 128 15.33 -3.98 7.96
CA ASN A 128 15.50 -4.67 6.67
C ASN A 128 14.24 -5.40 6.17
N ILE A 129 13.06 -4.86 6.48
CA ILE A 129 11.79 -5.44 6.04
C ILE A 129 11.39 -4.75 4.73
N PRO A 130 11.30 -5.49 3.59
CA PRO A 130 10.84 -4.90 2.33
C PRO A 130 9.38 -4.45 2.44
N LEU A 131 9.05 -3.37 1.76
CA LEU A 131 7.73 -2.73 1.79
C LEU A 131 6.92 -3.07 0.55
N LEU A 132 5.66 -3.46 0.75
CA LEU A 132 4.67 -3.70 -0.28
C LEU A 132 3.53 -2.67 -0.16
N PHE A 133 3.36 -1.85 -1.19
CA PHE A 133 2.30 -0.86 -1.31
C PHE A 133 1.16 -1.41 -2.18
N LEU A 134 -0.06 -1.43 -1.66
CA LEU A 134 -1.27 -1.82 -2.40
C LEU A 134 -2.20 -0.61 -2.55
N HIS A 135 -2.32 -0.09 -3.78
CA HIS A 135 -3.01 1.17 -4.03
C HIS A 135 -4.50 0.98 -4.35
N ASP A 136 -5.34 1.66 -3.60
CA ASP A 136 -6.73 1.98 -3.97
C ASP A 136 -7.21 3.21 -3.20
N THR A 137 -6.72 4.38 -3.60
CA THR A 137 -7.00 5.66 -2.95
C THR A 137 -7.44 6.73 -3.94
N PRO A 138 -8.51 7.48 -3.61
CA PRO A 138 -8.94 8.62 -4.39
C PRO A 138 -8.18 9.92 -4.07
N GLY A 139 -7.30 9.92 -3.05
CA GLY A 139 -6.63 11.13 -2.58
C GLY A 139 -6.55 11.24 -1.06
N PHE A 140 -6.52 12.47 -0.56
CA PHE A 140 -6.54 12.79 0.87
C PHE A 140 -7.92 13.24 1.32
N ILE A 141 -8.21 13.06 2.62
CA ILE A 141 -9.37 13.67 3.25
C ILE A 141 -9.17 15.19 3.27
N THR A 142 -10.13 15.93 2.71
CA THR A 142 -10.13 17.39 2.63
C THR A 142 -11.17 17.98 3.58
N GLY A 143 -11.08 19.29 3.83
CA GLY A 143 -12.04 20.04 4.65
C GLY A 143 -11.37 20.82 5.77
N LYS A 144 -12.15 21.71 6.41
CA LYS A 144 -11.64 22.66 7.40
C LYS A 144 -10.85 22.00 8.54
N ASP A 145 -11.32 20.87 9.06
CA ASP A 145 -10.63 20.15 10.15
C ASP A 145 -9.26 19.63 9.71
N ALA A 146 -9.17 19.02 8.52
CA ALA A 146 -7.91 18.53 7.96
C ALA A 146 -6.90 19.66 7.75
N GLU A 147 -7.36 20.81 7.23
CA GLU A 147 -6.52 21.99 7.04
C GLU A 147 -6.03 22.59 8.37
N LEU A 148 -6.92 22.74 9.35
CA LEU A 148 -6.56 23.23 10.69
C LEU A 148 -5.55 22.31 11.40
N ARG A 149 -5.65 21.00 11.16
CA ARG A 149 -4.71 20.00 11.63
C ARG A 149 -3.48 19.83 10.73
N LYS A 150 -3.28 20.74 9.76
CA LYS A 150 -2.10 20.85 8.90
C LYS A 150 -1.85 19.60 8.04
N VAL A 151 -2.90 19.07 7.41
CA VAL A 151 -2.80 17.88 6.53
C VAL A 151 -1.68 18.01 5.49
N GLY A 152 -1.52 19.18 4.86
CA GLY A 152 -0.45 19.40 3.88
C GLY A 152 0.96 19.18 4.45
N ALA A 153 1.23 19.62 5.68
CA ALA A 153 2.52 19.36 6.33
C ALA A 153 2.73 17.87 6.61
N LYS A 154 1.68 17.17 7.04
CA LYS A 154 1.75 15.71 7.32
C LYS A 154 1.94 14.90 6.03
N VAL A 155 1.36 15.35 4.91
CA VAL A 155 1.59 14.78 3.58
C VAL A 155 3.06 14.90 3.18
N THR A 156 3.64 16.10 3.33
CA THR A 156 5.07 16.33 3.04
C THR A 156 5.98 15.50 3.92
N VAL A 157 5.75 15.47 5.24
CA VAL A 157 6.55 14.67 6.19
C VAL A 157 6.52 13.19 5.84
N ALA A 158 5.35 12.65 5.46
CA ALA A 158 5.23 11.26 5.04
C ALA A 158 5.97 10.98 3.72
N LEU A 159 5.96 11.92 2.78
CA LEU A 159 6.70 11.80 1.52
C LEU A 159 8.21 11.90 1.72
N GLU A 160 8.67 12.80 2.60
CA GLU A 160 10.09 12.91 2.99
C GLU A 160 10.58 11.63 3.67
N ALA A 161 9.77 11.04 4.56
CA ALA A 161 10.10 9.75 5.16
C ALA A 161 10.23 8.66 4.09
N LEU A 162 9.25 8.58 3.17
CA LEU A 162 9.27 7.63 2.07
C LEU A 162 10.51 7.78 1.18
N ALA A 163 10.93 9.02 0.88
CA ALA A 163 12.11 9.29 0.07
C ALA A 163 13.43 8.81 0.74
N GLN A 164 13.45 8.65 2.06
CA GLN A 164 14.59 8.14 2.81
C GLN A 164 14.54 6.62 3.04
N VAL A 165 13.44 5.95 2.67
CA VAL A 165 13.34 4.49 2.76
C VAL A 165 14.32 3.81 1.79
N THR A 166 15.17 2.97 2.34
CA THR A 166 16.26 2.28 1.63
C THR A 166 16.09 0.77 1.49
N VAL A 167 15.19 0.18 2.28
CA VAL A 167 14.64 -1.15 1.97
C VAL A 167 13.86 -1.12 0.66
N GLN A 168 13.68 -2.28 0.04
CA GLN A 168 13.04 -2.37 -1.27
C GLN A 168 11.55 -2.04 -1.16
N LYS A 169 11.08 -1.24 -2.10
CA LYS A 169 9.72 -0.74 -2.23
C LYS A 169 9.07 -1.37 -3.45
N ILE A 170 8.03 -2.16 -3.22
CA ILE A 170 7.25 -2.85 -4.24
C ILE A 170 5.85 -2.26 -4.26
N SER A 171 5.41 -1.76 -5.39
CA SER A 171 4.11 -1.10 -5.54
C SER A 171 3.21 -1.86 -6.50
N ILE A 172 1.97 -2.10 -6.08
CA ILE A 172 0.93 -2.72 -6.90
C ILE A 172 -0.27 -1.80 -6.93
N ILE A 173 -0.57 -1.27 -8.11
CA ILE A 173 -1.75 -0.44 -8.32
C ILE A 173 -2.94 -1.35 -8.63
N ILE A 174 -3.86 -1.50 -7.68
CA ILE A 174 -5.02 -2.40 -7.78
C ILE A 174 -6.16 -1.72 -8.54
N ARG A 175 -6.53 -0.52 -8.11
CA ARG A 175 -7.64 0.24 -8.70
C ARG A 175 -7.31 1.73 -8.71
N LYS A 176 -7.80 2.54 -7.77
CA LYS A 176 -7.61 4.00 -7.85
C LYS A 176 -6.25 4.42 -7.31
N THR A 177 -5.58 5.33 -8.00
CA THR A 177 -4.48 6.08 -7.42
C THR A 177 -4.43 7.47 -8.04
N TYR A 178 -4.84 8.47 -7.26
CA TYR A 178 -4.97 9.84 -7.77
C TYR A 178 -4.14 10.87 -7.00
N GLY A 179 -3.66 11.86 -7.75
CA GLY A 179 -3.03 13.07 -7.22
C GLY A 179 -1.86 12.79 -6.28
N GLN A 180 -1.72 13.64 -5.25
CA GLN A 180 -0.60 13.54 -4.31
C GLN A 180 -0.56 12.22 -3.53
N ALA A 181 -1.72 11.58 -3.32
CA ALA A 181 -1.81 10.30 -2.63
C ALA A 181 -1.08 9.18 -3.39
N MET A 182 -1.00 9.28 -4.72
CA MET A 182 -0.21 8.36 -5.55
C MET A 182 1.26 8.36 -5.14
N PHE A 183 1.87 9.54 -4.95
CA PHE A 183 3.28 9.63 -4.58
C PHE A 183 3.52 9.16 -3.14
N ASN A 184 2.64 9.51 -2.20
CA ASN A 184 2.73 9.03 -0.82
C ASN A 184 2.58 7.50 -0.69
N MET A 185 1.92 6.84 -1.65
CA MET A 185 1.83 5.38 -1.73
C MET A 185 2.98 4.74 -2.52
N CYS A 186 4.06 5.49 -2.83
CA CYS A 186 5.18 5.01 -3.64
C CYS A 186 4.78 4.60 -5.07
N GLY A 187 3.89 5.39 -5.69
CA GLY A 187 3.45 5.20 -7.07
C GLY A 187 4.52 5.61 -8.11
N PRO A 188 4.12 5.74 -9.39
CA PRO A 188 5.03 6.12 -10.46
C PRO A 188 5.82 7.39 -10.12
N THR A 189 7.12 7.39 -10.40
CA THR A 189 8.06 8.48 -10.10
C THR A 189 8.31 8.80 -8.61
N ALA A 190 7.70 8.07 -7.66
CA ALA A 190 7.96 8.22 -6.22
C ALA A 190 9.05 7.26 -5.67
N GLY A 191 9.90 6.76 -6.56
CA GLY A 191 11.01 5.86 -6.24
C GLY A 191 10.68 4.41 -5.88
N PRO A 192 9.64 3.75 -6.43
CA PRO A 192 9.50 2.30 -6.25
C PRO A 192 10.64 1.55 -6.95
N ASP A 193 11.14 0.48 -6.33
CA ASP A 193 12.11 -0.43 -6.96
C ASP A 193 11.42 -1.34 -7.98
N PHE A 194 10.16 -1.71 -7.67
CA PHE A 194 9.30 -2.51 -8.53
C PHE A 194 7.89 -1.93 -8.50
N ILE A 195 7.29 -1.68 -9.66
CA ILE A 195 5.93 -1.19 -9.77
C ILE A 195 5.17 -1.88 -10.91
N VAL A 196 4.03 -2.46 -10.55
CA VAL A 196 3.10 -3.09 -11.48
C VAL A 196 1.68 -2.59 -11.23
N ALA A 197 0.84 -2.75 -12.23
CA ALA A 197 -0.59 -2.44 -12.12
C ALA A 197 -1.45 -3.65 -12.47
N TRP A 198 -2.66 -3.68 -11.94
CA TRP A 198 -3.71 -4.53 -12.46
C TRP A 198 -4.39 -3.85 -13.65
N PRO A 199 -5.07 -4.60 -14.55
CA PRO A 199 -5.86 -4.02 -15.63
C PRO A 199 -6.98 -3.08 -15.16
N THR A 200 -7.37 -3.18 -13.89
CA THR A 200 -8.38 -2.35 -13.22
C THR A 200 -7.84 -1.07 -12.62
N ALA A 201 -6.54 -0.80 -12.76
CA ALA A 201 -5.93 0.43 -12.27
C ALA A 201 -6.50 1.65 -13.00
N GLU A 202 -6.79 2.70 -12.25
CA GLU A 202 -7.20 4.02 -12.72
C GLU A 202 -6.23 5.04 -12.11
N ILE A 203 -5.42 5.68 -12.95
CA ILE A 203 -4.29 6.51 -12.57
C ILE A 203 -4.49 7.91 -13.14
N GLY A 204 -4.37 8.94 -12.31
CA GLY A 204 -4.62 10.31 -12.79
C GLY A 204 -4.28 11.39 -11.77
N PHE A 205 -4.35 12.64 -12.22
CA PHE A 205 -4.06 13.79 -11.36
C PHE A 205 -5.18 14.06 -10.34
N LEU A 206 -6.43 13.88 -10.75
CA LEU A 206 -7.62 14.05 -9.92
C LEU A 206 -8.60 12.90 -10.17
N GLU A 207 -9.48 12.67 -9.21
CA GLU A 207 -10.61 11.76 -9.36
C GLU A 207 -11.52 12.27 -10.52
N PRO A 208 -11.91 11.41 -11.49
CA PRO A 208 -12.65 11.82 -12.69
C PRO A 208 -13.91 12.66 -12.48
N GLU A 209 -14.71 12.40 -11.44
CA GLU A 209 -15.91 13.19 -11.15
C GLU A 209 -15.53 14.61 -10.72
N ILE A 210 -14.50 14.73 -9.87
CA ILE A 210 -13.96 16.02 -9.43
C ILE A 210 -13.29 16.76 -10.60
N ALA A 211 -12.53 16.04 -11.42
CA ALA A 211 -11.82 16.60 -12.57
C ALA A 211 -12.79 17.20 -13.61
N ALA A 212 -13.89 16.51 -13.89
CA ALA A 212 -14.93 17.00 -14.79
C ALA A 212 -15.55 18.30 -14.30
N ASP A 213 -15.89 18.37 -13.01
CA ASP A 213 -16.51 19.55 -12.40
C ASP A 213 -15.55 20.75 -12.36
N VAL A 214 -14.26 20.51 -12.07
CA VAL A 214 -13.22 21.56 -12.04
C VAL A 214 -12.90 22.10 -13.44
N ALA A 215 -12.79 21.22 -14.45
CA ALA A 215 -12.37 21.62 -15.79
C ALA A 215 -13.50 22.27 -16.60
N TYR A 216 -14.74 21.83 -16.41
CA TYR A 216 -15.86 22.20 -17.28
C TYR A 216 -17.01 22.90 -16.55
N GLY A 217 -17.00 22.96 -15.21
CA GLY A 217 -18.06 23.57 -14.43
C GLY A 217 -19.39 22.80 -14.53
N ALA A 218 -20.50 23.51 -14.35
CA ALA A 218 -21.83 22.91 -14.40
C ALA A 218 -22.19 22.49 -15.84
N LEU A 219 -22.15 21.19 -16.09
CA LEU A 219 -22.56 20.57 -17.35
C LEU A 219 -23.95 19.95 -17.22
N ALA A 220 -24.63 19.78 -18.36
CA ALA A 220 -25.81 18.92 -18.43
C ALA A 220 -25.42 17.47 -18.07
N GLU A 221 -26.28 16.78 -17.32
CA GLU A 221 -25.99 15.47 -16.72
C GLU A 221 -25.43 14.44 -17.73
N GLU A 222 -26.03 14.35 -18.91
CA GLU A 222 -25.61 13.41 -19.96
C GLU A 222 -24.18 13.69 -20.44
N LYS A 223 -23.85 14.99 -20.63
CA LYS A 223 -22.51 15.41 -21.05
C LYS A 223 -21.49 15.23 -19.93
N ARG A 224 -21.88 15.47 -18.68
CA ARG A 224 -21.05 15.22 -17.49
C ARG A 224 -20.70 13.73 -17.40
N LYS A 225 -21.69 12.85 -17.52
CA LYS A 225 -21.50 11.40 -17.47
C LYS A 225 -20.56 10.90 -18.57
N SER A 226 -20.78 11.31 -19.82
CA SER A 226 -19.91 10.94 -20.94
C SER A 226 -18.47 11.41 -20.76
N LEU A 227 -18.25 12.61 -20.21
CA LEU A 227 -16.90 13.12 -19.91
C LEU A 227 -16.22 12.35 -18.78
N ILE A 228 -16.95 11.98 -17.73
CA ILE A 228 -16.40 11.14 -16.64
C ILE A 228 -15.97 9.78 -17.19
N GLU A 229 -16.79 9.14 -18.03
CA GLU A 229 -16.45 7.85 -18.66
C GLU A 229 -15.20 7.97 -19.54
N GLN A 230 -15.05 9.09 -20.27
CA GLN A 230 -13.84 9.38 -21.03
C GLN A 230 -12.61 9.55 -20.12
N MET A 231 -12.71 10.36 -19.06
CA MET A 231 -11.61 10.59 -18.13
C MET A 231 -11.19 9.32 -17.39
N VAL A 232 -12.13 8.42 -17.06
CA VAL A 232 -11.82 7.11 -16.49
C VAL A 232 -10.96 6.30 -17.46
N LYS A 233 -11.35 6.25 -18.74
CA LYS A 233 -10.59 5.54 -19.79
C LYS A 233 -9.20 6.16 -20.04
N GLU A 234 -9.09 7.48 -19.95
CA GLU A 234 -7.79 8.18 -20.05
C GLU A 234 -6.87 7.83 -18.87
N GLY A 235 -7.43 7.37 -17.75
CA GLY A 235 -6.69 6.90 -16.59
C GLY A 235 -6.24 5.43 -16.64
N ASP A 236 -6.43 4.73 -17.77
CA ASP A 236 -5.95 3.36 -17.94
C ASP A 236 -4.43 3.24 -17.67
N PRO A 237 -3.92 2.09 -17.20
CA PRO A 237 -2.52 1.94 -16.86
C PRO A 237 -1.59 1.77 -18.07
N TYR A 238 -2.14 1.42 -19.24
CA TYR A 238 -1.37 1.08 -20.44
C TYR A 238 -0.49 2.23 -20.96
N PRO A 239 -0.96 3.49 -21.06
CA PRO A 239 -0.10 4.60 -21.47
C PRO A 239 1.11 4.82 -20.56
N LEU A 240 0.96 4.60 -19.24
CA LEU A 240 2.07 4.70 -18.30
C LEU A 240 3.05 3.52 -18.43
N ALA A 241 2.56 2.33 -18.76
CA ALA A 241 3.41 1.19 -19.07
C ALA A 241 4.20 1.41 -20.36
N GLU A 242 3.59 1.95 -21.41
CA GLU A 242 4.27 2.32 -22.68
C GLU A 242 5.40 3.34 -22.46
N GLN A 243 5.24 4.23 -21.48
CA GLN A 243 6.21 5.24 -21.09
C GLN A 243 7.21 4.76 -20.03
N TYR A 244 7.17 3.48 -19.64
CA TYR A 244 8.01 2.87 -18.60
C TYR A 244 7.86 3.46 -17.19
N TYR A 245 6.75 4.18 -16.92
CA TYR A 245 6.41 4.63 -15.57
C TYR A 245 5.91 3.49 -14.68
N ILE A 246 5.41 2.41 -15.30
CA ILE A 246 5.03 1.14 -14.68
C ILE A 246 5.77 0.04 -15.44
N GLN A 247 6.32 -0.97 -14.75
CA GLN A 247 7.11 -2.00 -15.44
C GLN A 247 6.26 -3.08 -16.10
N ASP A 248 5.08 -3.40 -15.56
CA ASP A 248 4.20 -4.42 -16.11
C ASP A 248 2.73 -4.23 -15.70
N ILE A 249 1.82 -4.77 -16.50
CA ILE A 249 0.40 -4.91 -16.18
C ILE A 249 0.12 -6.39 -16.00
N ILE A 250 -0.09 -6.82 -14.76
CA ILE A 250 -0.18 -8.23 -14.40
C ILE A 250 -1.63 -8.65 -14.18
N ASP A 251 -1.95 -9.90 -14.52
CA ASP A 251 -3.21 -10.50 -14.08
C ASP A 251 -3.28 -10.50 -12.55
N PRO A 252 -4.38 -10.04 -11.92
CA PRO A 252 -4.52 -10.06 -10.47
C PRO A 252 -4.21 -11.42 -9.82
N ARG A 253 -4.51 -12.53 -10.51
CA ARG A 253 -4.25 -13.91 -10.06
C ARG A 253 -2.76 -14.25 -10.01
N GLU A 254 -1.93 -13.55 -10.77
CA GLU A 254 -0.47 -13.74 -10.81
C GLU A 254 0.26 -12.88 -9.75
N THR A 255 -0.44 -12.04 -9.00
CA THR A 255 0.15 -11.11 -8.02
C THR A 255 1.10 -11.81 -7.05
N ARG A 256 0.69 -12.94 -6.47
CA ARG A 256 1.53 -13.69 -5.53
C ARG A 256 2.78 -14.25 -6.22
N ASN A 257 2.64 -14.85 -7.40
CA ASN A 257 3.77 -15.40 -8.15
C ASN A 257 4.77 -14.30 -8.55
N TYR A 258 4.26 -13.14 -8.96
CA TYR A 258 5.07 -11.94 -9.21
C TYR A 258 5.86 -11.52 -7.97
N LEU A 259 5.20 -11.41 -6.82
CA LEU A 259 5.85 -11.03 -5.56
C LEU A 259 6.93 -12.04 -5.13
N ILE A 260 6.70 -13.34 -5.32
CA ILE A 260 7.71 -14.37 -5.05
C ILE A 260 8.94 -14.17 -5.93
N ARG A 261 8.77 -13.88 -7.24
CA ARG A 261 9.89 -13.59 -8.14
C ARG A 261 10.66 -12.35 -7.70
N VAL A 262 9.95 -11.27 -7.38
CA VAL A 262 10.55 -10.01 -6.91
C VAL A 262 11.33 -10.22 -5.61
N ILE A 263 10.74 -10.88 -4.61
CA ILE A 263 11.41 -11.18 -3.33
C ILE A 263 12.67 -12.01 -3.56
N ASN A 264 12.62 -13.01 -4.45
CA ASN A 264 13.80 -13.82 -4.78
C ASN A 264 14.89 -12.99 -5.49
N LEU A 265 14.53 -12.07 -6.39
CA LEU A 265 15.48 -11.12 -6.99
C LEU A 265 16.16 -10.25 -5.92
N ILE A 266 15.38 -9.70 -4.99
CA ILE A 266 15.89 -8.87 -3.89
C ILE A 266 16.88 -9.68 -3.03
N ARG A 267 16.54 -10.92 -2.69
CA ARG A 267 17.39 -11.80 -1.88
C ARG A 267 18.68 -12.25 -2.58
N ASN A 268 18.64 -12.36 -3.91
CA ASN A 268 19.80 -12.72 -4.73
C ASN A 268 20.67 -11.50 -5.11
N SER A 269 20.23 -10.28 -4.78
CA SER A 269 21.02 -9.07 -4.97
C SER A 269 22.24 -9.03 -4.03
N GLU A 270 23.20 -8.17 -4.33
CA GLU A 270 24.42 -8.00 -3.53
C GLU A 270 24.11 -7.68 -2.06
N THR A 271 23.13 -6.82 -1.81
CA THR A 271 22.72 -6.42 -0.45
C THR A 271 21.75 -7.41 0.20
N LYS A 272 21.22 -8.38 -0.57
CA LYS A 272 20.21 -9.36 -0.12
C LYS A 272 18.93 -8.75 0.47
N GLY A 273 18.70 -7.47 0.20
CA GLY A 273 17.61 -6.66 0.74
C GLY A 273 17.93 -5.90 2.04
N MET A 274 19.20 -5.83 2.45
CA MET A 274 19.60 -4.93 3.54
C MET A 274 19.48 -3.47 3.10
N GLY A 275 18.88 -2.65 3.95
CA GLY A 275 18.78 -1.21 3.77
C GLY A 275 20.00 -0.46 4.33
N ASN A 276 20.10 0.83 4.02
CA ASN A 276 21.09 1.73 4.63
C ASN A 276 20.56 2.39 5.91
N HIS A 277 19.29 2.15 6.26
CA HIS A 277 18.65 2.62 7.51
C HIS A 277 18.67 4.14 7.70
N LEU A 278 18.42 4.92 6.64
CA LEU A 278 18.46 6.38 6.73
C LEU A 278 17.39 6.93 7.68
N LEU A 279 16.29 6.18 7.89
CA LEU A 279 15.24 6.53 8.85
C LEU A 279 15.56 6.18 10.31
N ALA A 280 16.72 5.61 10.62
CA ALA A 280 17.07 5.22 11.99
C ALA A 280 17.04 6.39 13.00
N ASN A 281 17.29 7.62 12.53
CA ASN A 281 17.22 8.85 13.32
C ASN A 281 15.95 9.68 13.04
N TRP A 282 14.95 9.11 12.36
CA TRP A 282 13.73 9.84 12.03
C TRP A 282 13.04 10.32 13.31
N PRO A 283 12.58 11.58 13.40
CA PRO A 283 12.01 12.08 14.63
C PRO A 283 10.73 11.33 15.00
N THR A 284 10.68 10.83 16.23
CA THR A 284 9.56 10.03 16.75
C THR A 284 8.45 10.88 17.36
N LYS A 285 8.58 12.21 17.33
CA LYS A 285 7.61 13.16 17.89
C LYS A 285 7.34 14.29 16.89
N PHE A 286 6.14 14.31 16.30
CA PHE A 286 5.59 15.40 15.48
C PHE A 286 4.10 15.56 15.76
#